data_AF-A0A2V8QMP3-F1
#
_entry.id   AF-A0A2V8QMP3-F1
#
_cell.length_a   1.000
_cell.length_b   1.000
_cell.length_c   1.000
_cell.angle_alpha   90.00
_cell.angle_beta   90.00
_cell.angle_gamma   90.00
#
_symmetry.space_group_name_H-M   'P 1'
#
loop_
_entity.id
_entity.type
_entity.pdbx_description
1 polymer ?
#
loop_
_entity_poly.entity_id
_entity_poly.type
_entity_poly.pdbx_seq_one_letter_code
_entity_poly.pdbx_strand_id
1 'polypeptide(L)'
;RGPSLTTDTDGSSSLVAVQLACESLRKGESELTIAGGVNVILSPAGTVSLTKAGLMAPDGRCKTFDAGANGYVRSEGAGVVVLKRLSRAEADGDRVYALIRGSAVGQGGRTNGLMAPSRQSQEALLRAAYRDACVAPERVRYVEA
;
A
#
# COMPACT_ATOMS: atom_id res chain seq x y z
N ARG A 1 -14.69 18.90 -9.19
CA ARG A 1 -15.10 18.55 -7.81
C ARG A 1 -15.14 17.03 -7.75
N GLY A 2 -14.39 16.41 -6.85
CA GLY A 2 -14.30 14.94 -6.75
C GLY A 2 -14.34 14.49 -5.28
N PRO A 3 -14.32 13.19 -5.01
CA PRO A 3 -14.31 12.64 -3.64
C PRO A 3 -13.12 13.18 -2.84
N SER A 4 -13.35 13.42 -1.55
CA SER A 4 -12.32 13.85 -0.59
C SER A 4 -12.50 13.05 0.70
N LEU A 5 -11.53 12.20 1.02
CA LEU A 5 -11.62 11.25 2.13
C LEU A 5 -10.22 10.88 2.63
N THR A 6 -10.18 10.35 3.84
CA THR A 6 -8.98 9.78 4.47
C THR A 6 -9.20 8.29 4.71
N THR A 7 -8.15 7.49 4.55
CA THR A 7 -8.16 6.06 4.84
C THR A 7 -7.23 5.74 6.00
N ASP A 8 -7.67 4.87 6.90
CA ASP A 8 -6.85 4.30 7.96
C ASP A 8 -6.97 2.77 7.93
N THR A 9 -5.96 2.13 7.36
CA THR A 9 -5.76 0.68 7.32
C THR A 9 -4.35 0.32 7.79
N ASP A 10 -3.86 1.10 8.77
CA ASP A 10 -2.52 0.97 9.35
C ASP A 10 -1.41 1.03 8.28
N GLY A 11 -0.44 0.11 8.26
CA GLY A 11 0.70 0.11 7.34
C GLY A 11 0.34 0.04 5.84
N SER A 12 -0.92 -0.24 5.49
CA SER A 12 -1.40 -0.30 4.11
C SER A 12 -2.13 0.96 3.61
N SER A 13 -2.33 1.96 4.48
CA SER A 13 -3.22 3.10 4.24
C SER A 13 -2.96 3.84 2.93
N SER A 14 -1.70 4.11 2.60
CA SER A 14 -1.32 4.81 1.37
C SER A 14 -1.63 4.03 0.10
N LEU A 15 -1.47 2.70 0.11
CA LEU A 15 -1.81 1.83 -1.02
C LEU A 15 -3.32 1.70 -1.19
N VAL A 16 -4.09 1.67 -0.09
CA VAL A 16 -5.55 1.70 -0.15
C VAL A 16 -6.06 3.03 -0.72
N ALA A 17 -5.45 4.16 -0.35
CA ALA A 17 -5.76 5.45 -0.96
C ALA A 17 -5.53 5.44 -2.48
N VAL A 18 -4.42 4.85 -2.95
CA VAL A 18 -4.13 4.69 -4.39
C VAL A 18 -5.14 3.77 -5.08
N GLN A 19 -5.55 2.65 -4.45
CA GLN A 19 -6.60 1.78 -4.96
C GLN A 19 -7.90 2.56 -5.20
N LEU A 20 -8.38 3.28 -4.18
CA LEU A 20 -9.65 4.01 -4.25
C LEU A 20 -9.59 5.12 -5.31
N ALA A 21 -8.46 5.79 -5.46
CA ALA A 21 -8.22 6.76 -6.52
C ALA A 21 -8.29 6.12 -7.91
N CYS A 22 -7.65 4.95 -8.10
CA CYS A 22 -7.75 4.19 -9.34
C CYS A 22 -9.20 3.76 -9.65
N GLU A 23 -9.95 3.31 -8.64
CA GLU A 23 -11.36 2.95 -8.81
C GLU A 23 -12.24 4.14 -9.20
N SER A 24 -12.05 5.30 -8.56
CA SER A 24 -12.74 6.54 -8.90
C SER A 24 -12.49 6.96 -10.36
N LEU A 25 -11.23 6.87 -10.83
CA LEU A 25 -10.87 7.13 -12.22
C LEU A 25 -11.51 6.12 -13.19
N ARG A 26 -11.53 4.82 -12.83
CA ARG A 26 -12.11 3.75 -13.65
C ARG A 26 -13.63 3.87 -13.77
N LYS A 27 -14.31 4.24 -12.68
CA LYS A 27 -15.77 4.47 -12.63
C LYS A 27 -16.19 5.80 -13.26
N GLY A 28 -15.24 6.68 -13.56
CA GLY A 28 -15.52 8.02 -14.10
C GLY A 28 -16.06 9.01 -13.06
N GLU A 29 -15.95 8.69 -11.77
CA GLU A 29 -16.27 9.60 -10.66
C GLU A 29 -15.26 10.75 -10.56
N SER A 30 -14.05 10.55 -11.10
CA SER A 30 -13.01 11.56 -11.22
C SER A 30 -12.25 11.43 -12.54
N GLU A 31 -11.72 12.53 -13.05
CA GLU A 31 -10.86 12.55 -14.24
C GLU A 31 -9.37 12.69 -13.89
N LEU A 32 -9.09 13.26 -12.72
CA LEU A 32 -7.79 13.41 -12.09
C LEU A 32 -7.95 13.19 -10.59
N THR A 33 -7.02 12.47 -9.98
CA THR A 33 -7.01 12.22 -8.53
C THR A 33 -5.63 12.47 -7.94
N ILE A 34 -5.59 12.81 -6.66
CA ILE A 34 -4.38 12.86 -5.85
C ILE A 34 -4.54 11.79 -4.78
N ALA A 35 -3.56 10.90 -4.66
CA ALA A 35 -3.53 9.84 -3.66
C ALA A 35 -2.17 9.80 -2.98
N GLY A 36 -2.13 9.42 -1.71
CA GLY A 36 -0.88 9.42 -0.96
C GLY A 36 -1.07 9.01 0.48
N GLY A 37 -0.05 9.27 1.28
CA GLY A 37 -0.07 9.02 2.71
C GLY A 37 0.98 9.85 3.44
N VAL A 38 0.77 10.00 4.74
CA VAL A 38 1.68 10.69 5.64
C VAL A 38 1.73 9.93 6.97
N ASN A 39 2.91 9.81 7.53
CA ASN A 39 3.13 9.31 8.88
C ASN A 39 4.12 10.22 9.62
N VAL A 40 3.74 10.70 10.80
CA VAL A 40 4.56 11.53 11.68
C VAL A 40 4.44 11.02 13.11
N ILE A 41 5.57 10.87 13.79
CA ILE A 41 5.70 10.31 15.13
C ILE A 41 5.81 11.47 16.14
N LEU A 42 4.66 11.98 16.54
CA LEU A 42 4.58 13.15 17.42
C LEU A 42 4.63 12.82 18.92
N SER A 43 4.60 11.54 19.29
CA SER A 43 4.57 11.11 20.69
C SER A 43 5.30 9.77 20.89
N PRO A 44 6.03 9.60 22.01
CA PRO A 44 6.67 8.34 22.36
C PRO A 44 5.66 7.24 22.75
N ALA A 45 4.42 7.58 23.09
CA ALA A 45 3.43 6.62 23.60
C ALA A 45 3.19 5.45 22.63
N GLY A 46 3.08 5.72 21.32
CA GLY A 46 2.93 4.69 20.31
C GLY A 46 4.13 3.74 20.24
N THR A 47 5.35 4.28 20.31
CA THR A 47 6.58 3.47 20.34
C THR A 47 6.63 2.59 21.59
N VAL A 48 6.30 3.14 22.76
CA VAL A 48 6.26 2.37 24.02
C VAL A 48 5.26 1.21 23.93
N SER A 49 4.06 1.45 23.38
CA SER A 49 3.05 0.41 23.20
C SER A 49 3.50 -0.69 22.25
N LEU A 50 4.11 -0.34 21.10
CA LEU A 50 4.62 -1.31 20.13
C LEU A 50 5.80 -2.12 20.68
N THR A 51 6.68 -1.50 21.46
CA THR A 51 7.76 -2.21 22.17
C THR A 51 7.21 -3.20 23.19
N LYS A 52 6.20 -2.80 23.98
CA LYS A 52 5.53 -3.71 24.94
C LYS A 52 4.80 -4.87 24.24
N ALA A 53 4.32 -4.65 23.02
CA ALA A 53 3.72 -5.69 22.18
C ALA A 53 4.76 -6.61 21.50
N GLY A 54 6.05 -6.37 21.68
CA GLY A 54 7.12 -7.18 21.09
C GLY A 54 7.33 -6.98 19.58
N LEU A 55 6.84 -5.86 19.03
CA LEU A 55 6.89 -5.61 17.58
C LEU A 55 8.14 -4.86 17.12
N MET A 56 8.81 -4.16 18.04
CA MET A 56 9.96 -3.30 17.74
C MET A 56 11.27 -4.08 17.76
N ALA A 57 12.13 -3.88 16.74
CA ALA A 57 13.49 -4.43 16.73
C ALA A 57 14.40 -3.71 17.75
N PRO A 58 15.03 -4.41 18.71
CA PRO A 58 15.87 -3.78 19.73
C PRO A 58 17.12 -3.08 19.20
N ASP A 59 17.62 -3.51 18.04
CA ASP A 59 18.82 -2.97 17.39
C ASP A 59 18.52 -1.83 16.40
N GLY A 60 17.26 -1.41 16.34
CA GLY A 60 16.84 -0.26 15.56
C GLY A 60 16.85 -0.50 14.04
N ARG A 61 16.75 -1.76 13.57
CA ARG A 61 16.79 -2.07 12.14
C ARG A 61 15.68 -3.00 11.67
N CYS A 62 15.04 -2.63 10.56
CA CYS A 62 14.26 -3.57 9.76
C CYS A 62 15.25 -4.46 8.98
N LYS A 63 15.32 -5.75 9.32
CA LYS A 63 16.21 -6.73 8.68
C LYS A 63 15.39 -7.63 7.76
N THR A 64 14.79 -7.05 6.73
CA THR A 64 13.85 -7.74 5.84
C THR A 64 14.52 -8.97 5.22
N PHE A 65 13.88 -10.14 5.39
CA PHE A 65 14.35 -11.46 4.93
C PHE A 65 15.63 -12.01 5.60
N ASP A 66 16.17 -11.34 6.62
CA ASP A 66 17.31 -11.85 7.37
C ASP A 66 16.89 -12.90 8.41
N ALA A 67 17.72 -13.94 8.62
CA ALA A 67 17.45 -14.97 9.61
C ALA A 67 17.41 -14.44 11.05
N GLY A 68 18.09 -13.32 11.32
CA GLY A 68 18.11 -12.60 12.59
C GLY A 68 17.07 -11.48 12.69
N ALA A 69 16.07 -11.43 11.80
CA ALA A 69 14.95 -10.49 11.90
C ALA A 69 14.20 -10.66 13.23
N ASN A 70 14.01 -9.56 13.96
CA ASN A 70 13.50 -9.58 15.34
C ASN A 70 12.57 -8.39 15.64
N GLY A 71 11.85 -7.90 14.63
CA GLY A 71 10.91 -6.77 14.71
C GLY A 71 11.11 -5.76 13.58
N TYR A 72 10.39 -4.64 13.65
CA TYR A 72 10.55 -3.52 12.73
C TYR A 72 10.92 -2.22 13.48
N VAL A 73 11.22 -1.17 12.72
CA VAL A 73 11.39 0.20 13.23
C VAL A 73 10.42 1.14 12.55
N ARG A 74 9.92 2.10 13.33
CA ARG A 74 9.00 3.14 12.85
C ARG A 74 9.79 4.20 12.08
N SER A 75 9.19 4.71 11.02
CA SER A 75 9.72 5.80 10.21
C SER A 75 8.68 6.89 10.02
N GLU A 76 9.13 8.10 9.72
CA GLU A 76 8.27 9.20 9.27
C GLU A 76 8.38 9.36 7.76
N GLY A 77 7.37 9.96 7.14
CA GLY A 77 7.39 10.24 5.72
C GLY A 77 6.06 10.75 5.20
N ALA A 78 6.11 11.43 4.06
CA ALA A 78 4.94 11.85 3.31
C ALA A 78 5.19 11.65 1.81
N GLY A 79 4.16 11.24 1.08
CA GLY A 79 4.26 11.04 -0.36
C GLY A 79 2.89 11.14 -1.02
N VAL A 80 2.87 11.68 -2.24
CA VAL A 80 1.67 11.80 -3.06
C VAL A 80 1.97 11.46 -4.50
N VAL A 81 0.97 10.92 -5.20
CA VAL A 81 0.95 10.68 -6.64
C VAL A 81 -0.27 11.34 -7.24
N VAL A 82 -0.10 11.87 -8.45
CA VAL A 82 -1.19 12.39 -9.28
C VAL A 82 -1.53 11.34 -10.32
N LEU A 83 -2.81 10.95 -10.39
CA LEU A 83 -3.26 9.87 -11.24
C LEU A 83 -4.32 10.35 -12.22
N LYS A 84 -4.20 9.89 -13.47
CA LYS A 84 -5.16 10.10 -14.57
C LYS A 84 -5.32 8.79 -15.33
N ARG A 85 -6.40 8.67 -16.10
CA ARG A 85 -6.50 7.62 -17.13
C ARG A 85 -5.41 7.84 -18.17
N LEU A 86 -4.72 6.78 -18.58
CA LEU A 86 -3.58 6.86 -19.51
C LEU A 86 -3.93 7.63 -20.79
N SER A 87 -5.07 7.32 -21.40
CA SER A 87 -5.53 8.00 -22.62
C SER A 87 -5.72 9.51 -22.45
N ARG A 88 -6.11 9.97 -21.24
CA ARG A 88 -6.21 11.40 -20.93
C ARG A 88 -4.84 12.02 -20.68
N ALA A 89 -3.95 11.32 -19.99
CA ALA A 89 -2.57 11.79 -19.80
C ALA A 89 -1.85 11.97 -21.15
N GLU A 90 -2.02 11.01 -22.06
CA GLU A 90 -1.48 11.08 -23.43
C GLU A 90 -2.09 12.23 -24.23
N ALA A 91 -3.42 12.39 -24.21
CA ALA A 91 -4.11 13.47 -24.92
C ALA A 91 -3.70 14.86 -24.43
N ASP A 92 -3.44 15.01 -23.14
CA ASP A 92 -3.06 16.28 -22.53
C ASP A 92 -1.53 16.52 -22.59
N GLY A 93 -0.75 15.57 -23.11
CA GLY A 93 0.71 15.67 -23.24
C GLY A 93 1.46 15.55 -21.91
N ASP A 94 0.86 14.90 -20.90
CA ASP A 94 1.45 14.73 -19.57
C ASP A 94 2.66 13.79 -19.61
N ARG A 95 3.66 14.07 -18.76
CA ARG A 95 4.73 13.10 -18.49
C ARG A 95 4.20 11.93 -17.67
N VAL A 96 4.16 10.74 -18.27
CA VAL A 96 3.78 9.49 -17.59
C VAL A 96 5.01 8.82 -16.96
N TYR A 97 5.03 8.70 -15.64
CA TYR A 97 6.12 8.03 -14.91
C TYR A 97 5.99 6.50 -14.90
N ALA A 98 4.76 6.01 -14.70
CA ALA A 98 4.44 4.60 -14.62
C ALA A 98 2.95 4.38 -14.92
N LEU A 99 2.59 3.14 -15.25
CA LEU A 99 1.21 2.72 -15.45
C LEU A 99 0.80 1.74 -14.36
N ILE A 100 -0.22 2.10 -13.57
CA ILE A 100 -0.87 1.18 -12.63
C ILE A 100 -1.77 0.25 -13.43
N ARG A 101 -1.29 -0.97 -13.69
CA ARG A 101 -1.99 -1.97 -14.50
C ARG A 101 -3.16 -2.58 -13.76
N GLY A 102 -2.97 -2.88 -12.48
CA GLY A 102 -4.02 -3.39 -11.63
C GLY A 102 -3.63 -3.35 -10.17
N SER A 103 -4.61 -3.54 -9.32
CA SER A 103 -4.47 -3.42 -7.87
C SER A 103 -5.59 -4.17 -7.16
N ALA A 104 -5.37 -4.54 -5.91
CA ALA A 104 -6.35 -5.24 -5.09
C ALA A 104 -6.17 -4.88 -3.62
N VAL A 105 -7.27 -4.91 -2.86
CA VAL A 105 -7.30 -4.77 -1.41
C VAL A 105 -8.03 -5.98 -0.84
N GLY A 106 -7.53 -6.52 0.27
CA GLY A 106 -8.06 -7.71 0.92
C GLY A 106 -7.80 -7.67 2.42
N GLN A 107 -8.35 -8.65 3.14
CA GLN A 107 -8.22 -8.78 4.59
C GLN A 107 -7.68 -10.14 5.00
N GLY A 108 -6.93 -10.15 6.11
CA GLY A 108 -6.30 -11.36 6.63
C GLY A 108 -7.31 -12.43 7.05
N GLY A 109 -8.53 -12.04 7.43
CA GLY A 109 -9.56 -12.94 7.91
C GLY A 109 -9.20 -13.54 9.26
N ARG A 110 -9.66 -14.77 9.52
CA ARG A 110 -9.39 -15.47 10.79
C ARG A 110 -7.99 -16.09 10.76
N THR A 111 -7.11 -15.62 11.65
CA THR A 111 -5.72 -16.10 11.80
C THR A 111 -5.43 -16.49 13.26
N ASN A 112 -4.21 -16.95 13.55
CA ASN A 112 -3.78 -17.39 14.89
C ASN A 112 -3.57 -16.22 15.90
N GLY A 113 -3.87 -15.00 15.51
CA GLY A 113 -3.80 -13.82 16.35
C GLY A 113 -4.18 -12.58 15.55
N LEU A 114 -4.72 -11.56 16.21
CA LEU A 114 -5.27 -10.38 15.52
C LEU A 114 -4.27 -9.72 14.55
N MET A 115 -2.97 -9.72 14.90
CA MET A 115 -1.88 -9.15 14.08
C MET A 115 -1.10 -10.21 13.29
N ALA A 116 -1.49 -11.48 13.35
CA ALA A 116 -0.79 -12.54 12.64
C ALA A 116 -1.13 -12.48 11.14
N PRO A 117 -0.12 -12.46 10.25
CA PRO A 117 -0.36 -12.45 8.80
C PRO A 117 -0.98 -13.78 8.33
N SER A 118 -1.69 -13.71 7.21
CA SER A 118 -2.28 -14.89 6.55
C SER A 118 -1.65 -15.12 5.19
N ARG A 119 -0.90 -16.21 5.04
CA ARG A 119 -0.30 -16.63 3.77
C ARG A 119 -1.35 -16.81 2.68
N GLN A 120 -2.45 -17.50 3.02
CA GLN A 120 -3.53 -17.79 2.09
C GLN A 120 -4.20 -16.49 1.59
N SER A 121 -4.43 -15.53 2.49
CA SER A 121 -5.04 -14.25 2.13
C SER A 121 -4.09 -13.39 1.29
N GLN A 122 -2.78 -13.41 1.57
CA GLN A 122 -1.78 -12.72 0.75
C GLN A 122 -1.67 -13.33 -0.66
N GLU A 123 -1.69 -14.67 -0.77
CA GLU A 123 -1.68 -15.34 -2.07
C GLU A 123 -2.94 -14.99 -2.89
N ALA A 124 -4.12 -15.03 -2.24
CA ALA A 124 -5.37 -14.65 -2.88
C ALA A 124 -5.37 -13.17 -3.33
N LEU A 125 -4.81 -12.28 -2.51
CA LEU A 125 -4.64 -10.86 -2.83
C LEU A 125 -3.76 -10.66 -4.06
N LEU A 126 -2.59 -11.30 -4.11
CA LEU A 126 -1.68 -11.24 -5.25
C LEU A 126 -2.34 -11.77 -6.52
N ARG A 127 -3.02 -12.93 -6.44
CA ARG A 127 -3.77 -13.49 -7.58
C ARG A 127 -4.87 -12.54 -8.07
N ALA A 128 -5.56 -11.83 -7.17
CA ALA A 128 -6.55 -10.83 -7.54
C ALA A 128 -5.91 -9.63 -8.25
N ALA A 129 -4.79 -9.11 -7.74
CA ALA A 129 -4.05 -8.01 -8.37
C ALA A 129 -3.53 -8.38 -9.76
N TYR A 130 -2.99 -9.59 -9.95
CA TYR A 130 -2.53 -10.07 -11.26
C TYR A 130 -3.68 -10.22 -12.27
N ARG A 131 -4.83 -10.71 -11.81
CA ARG A 131 -6.03 -10.80 -12.64
C ARG A 131 -6.55 -9.42 -13.05
N ASP A 132 -6.63 -8.47 -12.11
CA ASP A 132 -7.03 -7.08 -12.40
C ASP A 132 -6.05 -6.42 -13.39
N ALA A 133 -4.75 -6.70 -13.26
CA ALA A 133 -3.71 -6.17 -14.15
C ALA A 133 -3.68 -6.82 -15.54
N CYS A 134 -4.35 -7.97 -15.73
CA CYS A 134 -4.17 -8.86 -16.88
C CYS A 134 -2.68 -9.17 -17.14
N VAL A 135 -1.93 -9.46 -16.07
CA VAL A 135 -0.49 -9.78 -16.12
C VAL A 135 -0.23 -11.14 -15.50
N ALA A 136 0.43 -12.02 -16.25
CA ALA A 136 0.87 -13.31 -15.74
C ALA A 136 2.03 -13.12 -14.74
N PRO A 137 2.06 -13.85 -13.60
CA PRO A 137 3.09 -13.68 -12.56
C PRO A 137 4.52 -13.78 -13.07
N GLU A 138 4.78 -14.61 -14.09
CA GLU A 138 6.11 -14.86 -14.67
C GLU A 138 6.68 -13.62 -15.39
N ARG A 139 5.82 -12.63 -15.69
CA ARG A 139 6.25 -11.35 -16.28
C ARG A 139 6.76 -10.35 -15.25
N VAL A 140 6.56 -10.61 -13.96
CA VAL A 140 6.99 -9.75 -12.86
C VAL A 140 8.49 -9.94 -12.67
N ARG A 141 9.24 -8.85 -12.80
CA ARG A 141 10.70 -8.86 -12.65
C ARG A 141 11.17 -8.37 -11.28
N TYR A 142 10.32 -7.66 -10.57
CA TYR A 142 10.63 -7.04 -9.30
C TYR A 142 9.39 -7.03 -8.40
N VAL A 143 9.61 -7.26 -7.11
CA VAL A 143 8.60 -7.18 -6.06
C VAL A 143 9.19 -6.32 -4.96
N GLU A 144 8.57 -5.16 -4.71
CA GLU A 144 8.81 -4.37 -3.51
C GLU A 144 8.03 -5.03 -2.36
N ALA A 145 8.73 -5.46 -1.31
CA ALA A 145 8.18 -6.28 -0.24
C ALA A 145 8.51 -5.74 1.14
#